data_AF-A0A6P0Z2V4-F1
#
_entry.id   AF-A0A6P0Z2V4-F1
#
_cell.length_a   1.000
_cell.length_b   1.000
_cell.length_c   1.000
_cell.angle_alpha   90.00
_cell.angle_beta   90.00
_cell.angle_gamma   90.00
#
_symmetry.space_group_name_H-M   'P 1'
#
loop_
_entity.id
_entity.type
_entity.pdbx_description
1 polymer ?
#
loop_
_entity_poly.entity_id
_entity_poly.type
_entity_poly.pdbx_seq_one_letter_code
_entity_poly.pdbx_strand_id
1 'polypeptide(L)'
;GTILVQGYDPTLKVLIEDLVESDPDASEEDWIRSFLKGLITSIENYYTLLFGNVNTSVTFTHIIFSYFCQKLIFSYLQLICFYAARQISDKLKKSPSIGSQYPLEECFLIACEATVNPAKLFKKFNLNFDCPFHRYARTSLCNIIQNRVVRDLKLKSVKFSDNGLLRQLSKRQLKIALKEYGINSKDIEIHDLAWQLFKDSFEEFYPPISSDGGRANKLSTIPLSDQQLEQIATRYNQQLQRLAIETQPVTGQDIKKLLATCVQAARASQNQRWIPLEDHGEIQDVESNTFANLIKTERRQELIQVKETILQEFKSLDKPAQQCLMLWLGLEVNQSDLMVFLRVEKQYQVSRQLQRYQKNILKAVTQSYAQAYLSRTLTAKEINEICKDKLDDIKEYLTIYSRDFFSQILDRIFLELISSEERSILIQVFNHSDEYTQVQARHEKSSTSNPELRSRFLEIKHKAQQRFRSVLEEQMHIHVVQNSSLEKCLTNFVDKWLQQNHATLYKQKR
;
A
#
# COMPACT_ATOMS: atom_id res chain seq x y z
N GLY A 1 -5.78 -10.60 32.56
CA GLY A 1 -5.06 -9.67 31.68
C GLY A 1 -5.86 -8.40 31.60
N THR A 2 -5.38 -7.34 32.21
CA THR A 2 -6.03 -6.03 32.36
C THR A 2 -6.36 -5.46 30.98
N ILE A 3 -7.57 -4.93 30.78
CA ILE A 3 -8.02 -4.38 29.48
C ILE A 3 -7.14 -3.19 29.09
N LEU A 4 -6.58 -2.47 30.07
CA LEU A 4 -5.56 -1.43 29.91
C LEU A 4 -4.25 -1.87 29.23
N VAL A 5 -3.90 -3.17 29.20
CA VAL A 5 -2.58 -3.66 28.76
C VAL A 5 -2.60 -4.23 27.33
N GLN A 6 -3.74 -4.21 26.62
CA GLN A 6 -3.79 -4.70 25.24
C GLN A 6 -3.17 -3.69 24.27
N GLY A 7 -1.95 -4.04 23.85
CA GLY A 7 -0.98 -3.15 23.23
C GLY A 7 -1.30 -2.70 21.80
N TYR A 8 -1.10 -1.40 21.59
CA TYR A 8 -0.77 -0.81 20.29
C TYR A 8 0.32 0.28 20.42
N ASP A 9 0.61 0.77 21.62
CA ASP A 9 1.60 1.81 21.86
C ASP A 9 2.58 1.36 22.97
N PRO A 10 3.86 1.10 22.66
CA PRO A 10 4.86 0.67 23.63
C PRO A 10 5.09 1.71 24.74
N THR A 11 4.87 3.00 24.46
CA THR A 11 5.01 4.07 25.46
C THR A 11 3.87 4.05 26.48
N LEU A 12 2.62 3.80 26.03
CA LEU A 12 1.48 3.66 26.95
C LEU A 12 1.60 2.43 27.84
N LYS A 13 2.16 1.34 27.30
CA LYS A 13 2.37 0.10 28.04
C LYS A 13 3.32 0.30 29.21
N VAL A 14 4.50 0.89 28.96
CA VAL A 14 5.49 1.19 30.02
C VAL A 14 4.88 2.10 31.08
N LEU A 15 4.15 3.15 30.67
CA LEU A 15 3.50 4.07 31.61
C LEU A 15 2.48 3.36 32.51
N ILE A 16 1.67 2.45 31.97
CA ILE A 16 0.70 1.68 32.76
C ILE A 16 1.40 0.68 33.69
N GLU A 17 2.48 0.05 33.24
CA GLU A 17 3.29 -0.85 34.07
C GLU A 17 3.90 -0.09 35.26
N ASP A 18 4.48 1.08 35.03
CA ASP A 18 5.02 1.96 36.09
C ASP A 18 3.93 2.42 37.07
N LEU A 19 2.74 2.78 36.57
CA LEU A 19 1.62 3.21 37.42
C LEU A 19 1.09 2.07 38.29
N VAL A 20 0.95 0.86 37.73
CA VAL A 20 0.50 -0.33 38.47
C VAL A 20 1.56 -0.77 39.49
N GLU A 21 2.85 -0.62 39.20
CA GLU A 21 3.92 -0.86 40.17
C GLU A 21 3.87 0.15 41.34
N SER A 22 3.51 1.40 41.05
CA SER A 22 3.42 2.46 42.07
C SER A 22 2.24 2.33 43.04
N ASP A 23 1.13 1.72 42.61
CA ASP A 23 -0.04 1.45 43.44
C ASP A 23 -0.66 0.09 43.04
N PRO A 24 -0.15 -1.02 43.62
CA PRO A 24 -0.55 -2.37 43.23
C PRO A 24 -1.94 -2.77 43.73
N ASP A 25 -2.50 -2.04 44.69
CA ASP A 25 -3.83 -2.29 45.27
C ASP A 25 -4.95 -1.61 44.47
N ALA A 26 -4.61 -0.63 43.61
CA ALA A 26 -5.57 0.08 42.77
C ALA A 26 -6.15 -0.82 41.67
N SER A 27 -7.48 -0.91 41.62
CA SER A 27 -8.17 -1.65 40.57
C SER A 27 -8.16 -0.89 39.24
N GLU A 28 -8.40 -1.59 38.13
CA GLU A 28 -8.58 -0.98 36.80
C GLU A 28 -9.69 0.10 36.78
N GLU A 29 -10.72 -0.08 37.60
CA GLU A 29 -11.80 0.89 37.77
C GLU A 29 -11.32 2.18 38.46
N ASP A 30 -10.41 2.06 39.44
CA ASP A 30 -9.84 3.20 40.17
C ASP A 30 -8.95 4.05 39.26
N TRP A 31 -8.14 3.39 38.42
CA TRP A 31 -7.31 4.05 37.41
C TRP A 31 -8.15 4.81 36.37
N ILE A 32 -9.18 4.18 35.82
CA ILE A 32 -10.06 4.81 34.83
C ILE A 32 -10.81 6.01 35.42
N ARG A 33 -11.29 5.91 36.66
CA ARG A 33 -11.90 7.05 37.36
C ARG A 33 -10.92 8.19 37.55
N SER A 34 -9.68 7.88 37.91
CA SER A 34 -8.62 8.87 38.10
C SER A 34 -8.26 9.58 36.79
N PHE A 35 -8.09 8.84 35.70
CA PHE A 35 -7.83 9.43 34.37
C PHE A 35 -9.01 10.26 33.88
N LEU A 36 -10.24 9.79 34.05
CA LEU A 36 -11.42 10.53 33.64
C LEU A 36 -11.59 11.83 34.45
N LYS A 37 -11.35 11.78 35.77
CA LYS A 37 -11.32 12.95 36.63
C LYS A 37 -10.25 13.94 36.19
N GLY A 38 -9.05 13.46 35.84
CA GLY A 38 -7.97 14.27 35.29
C GLY A 38 -8.37 14.95 33.98
N LEU A 39 -9.03 14.25 33.07
CA LEU A 39 -9.49 14.84 31.80
C LEU A 39 -10.59 15.89 32.01
N ILE A 40 -11.60 15.61 32.83
CA ILE A 40 -12.71 16.53 33.06
C ILE A 40 -12.19 17.83 33.71
N THR A 41 -11.32 17.71 34.72
CA THR A 41 -10.73 18.87 35.39
C THR A 41 -9.69 19.59 34.53
N SER A 42 -8.97 18.89 33.63
CA SER A 42 -8.01 19.53 32.73
C SER A 42 -8.64 20.54 31.78
N ILE A 43 -9.87 20.29 31.32
CA ILE A 43 -10.59 21.24 30.45
C ILE A 43 -10.89 22.55 31.20
N GLU A 44 -11.20 22.45 32.50
CA GLU A 44 -11.49 23.61 33.36
C GLU A 44 -10.20 24.36 33.73
N ASN A 45 -9.09 23.64 33.94
CA ASN A 45 -7.81 24.20 34.33
C ASN A 45 -6.99 24.75 33.14
N TYR A 46 -7.21 24.27 31.92
CA TYR A 46 -6.47 24.68 30.73
C TYR A 46 -6.54 26.19 30.48
N TYR A 47 -7.74 26.80 30.60
CA TYR A 47 -7.91 28.24 30.44
C TYR A 47 -7.19 29.04 31.55
N THR A 48 -7.23 28.56 32.78
CA THR A 48 -6.53 29.18 33.92
C THR A 48 -5.01 29.08 33.77
N LEU A 49 -4.50 28.00 33.19
CA LEU A 49 -3.06 27.77 32.96
C LEU A 49 -2.53 28.52 31.73
N LEU A 50 -3.36 28.72 30.70
CA LEU A 50 -2.97 29.42 29.46
C LEU A 50 -2.99 30.95 29.60
N PHE A 51 -3.93 31.48 30.39
CA PHE A 51 -4.11 32.91 30.60
C PHE A 51 -3.57 33.40 31.95
N GLY A 52 -3.15 32.49 32.82
CA GLY A 52 -2.45 32.81 34.07
C GLY A 52 -0.94 32.96 33.86
N ASN A 53 -0.25 33.66 34.77
CA ASN A 53 1.21 33.77 34.83
C ASN A 53 1.83 32.47 35.37
N VAL A 54 1.55 31.34 34.71
CA VAL A 54 2.01 30.01 35.14
C VAL A 54 3.22 29.59 34.31
N ASN A 55 4.20 28.96 34.97
CA ASN A 55 5.44 28.49 34.35
C ASN A 55 5.13 27.55 33.16
N THR A 56 5.78 27.80 32.01
CA THR A 56 5.65 27.01 30.78
C THR A 56 5.84 25.51 30.99
N SER A 57 6.71 25.12 31.93
CA SER A 57 6.91 23.70 32.29
C SER A 57 5.66 23.05 32.88
N VAL A 58 4.86 23.77 33.67
CA VAL A 58 3.64 23.25 34.29
C VAL A 58 2.56 23.05 33.23
N THR A 59 2.42 24.01 32.32
CA THR A 59 1.48 23.94 31.19
C THR A 59 1.84 22.77 30.26
N PHE A 60 3.13 22.57 29.98
CA PHE A 60 3.61 21.45 29.15
C PHE A 60 3.31 20.09 29.78
N THR A 61 3.64 19.91 31.06
CA THR A 61 3.32 18.67 31.80
C THR A 61 1.82 18.39 31.83
N HIS A 62 0.99 19.42 31.97
CA HIS A 62 -0.46 19.28 31.95
C HIS A 62 -1.01 18.81 30.60
N ILE A 63 -0.52 19.38 29.49
CA ILE A 63 -0.92 18.98 28.13
C ILE A 63 -0.55 17.52 27.87
N ILE A 64 0.67 17.12 28.26
CA ILE A 64 1.15 15.75 28.12
C ILE A 64 0.27 14.79 28.93
N PHE A 65 -0.02 15.14 30.18
CA PHE A 65 -0.88 14.33 31.05
C PHE A 65 -2.29 14.15 30.46
N SER A 66 -2.93 15.22 29.99
CA SER A 66 -4.24 15.14 29.33
C SER A 66 -4.21 14.29 28.06
N TYR A 67 -3.16 14.41 27.24
CA TYR A 67 -3.00 13.56 26.06
C TYR A 67 -2.94 12.08 26.42
N PHE A 68 -2.14 11.72 27.43
CA PHE A 68 -2.04 10.34 27.90
C PHE A 68 -3.35 9.81 28.47
N CYS A 69 -4.03 10.57 29.34
CA CYS A 69 -5.32 10.16 29.88
C CYS A 69 -6.36 9.94 28.75
N GLN A 70 -6.37 10.77 27.71
CA GLN A 70 -7.27 10.59 26.57
C GLN A 70 -6.98 9.28 25.83
N LYS A 71 -5.71 8.97 25.59
CA LYS A 71 -5.30 7.73 24.91
C LYS A 71 -5.62 6.49 25.74
N LEU A 72 -5.32 6.50 27.03
CA LEU A 72 -5.59 5.38 27.93
C LEU A 72 -7.08 5.08 28.05
N ILE A 73 -7.91 6.10 28.22
CA ILE A 73 -9.37 5.94 28.26
C ILE A 73 -9.90 5.46 26.90
N PHE A 74 -9.38 5.99 25.79
CA PHE A 74 -9.79 5.54 24.46
C PHE A 74 -9.49 4.05 24.24
N SER A 75 -8.31 3.58 24.63
CA SER A 75 -7.92 2.16 24.56
C SER A 75 -8.84 1.28 25.41
N TYR A 76 -9.07 1.67 26.66
CA TYR A 76 -10.00 0.97 27.56
C TYR A 76 -11.42 0.88 26.98
N LEU A 77 -11.89 1.95 26.34
CA LEU A 77 -13.22 2.00 25.75
C LEU A 77 -13.36 1.15 24.49
N GLN A 78 -12.29 0.71 23.81
CA GLN A 78 -12.40 -0.07 22.56
C GLN A 78 -13.22 -1.34 22.76
N LEU A 79 -12.90 -2.10 23.81
CA LEU A 79 -13.62 -3.34 24.12
C LEU A 79 -15.08 -3.07 24.48
N ILE A 80 -15.34 -1.96 25.19
CA ILE A 80 -16.69 -1.54 25.57
C ILE A 80 -17.49 -1.10 24.32
N CYS A 81 -16.86 -0.39 23.38
CA CYS A 81 -17.42 -0.01 22.09
C CYS A 81 -17.84 -1.25 21.30
N PHE A 82 -16.99 -2.27 21.25
CA PHE A 82 -17.30 -3.54 20.59
C PHE A 82 -18.54 -4.22 21.21
N TYR A 83 -18.60 -4.32 22.54
CA TYR A 83 -19.76 -4.94 23.20
C TYR A 83 -21.05 -4.13 23.06
N ALA A 84 -20.97 -2.80 23.04
CA ALA A 84 -22.11 -1.93 22.76
C ALA A 84 -22.60 -2.10 21.31
N ALA A 85 -21.67 -2.09 20.36
CA ALA A 85 -21.95 -2.28 18.93
C ALA A 85 -22.60 -3.63 18.65
N ARG A 86 -22.05 -4.72 19.22
CA ARG A 86 -22.61 -6.06 19.09
C ARG A 86 -24.04 -6.13 19.63
N GLN A 87 -24.28 -5.55 20.80
CA GLN A 87 -25.61 -5.54 21.40
C GLN A 87 -26.65 -4.82 20.54
N ILE A 88 -26.29 -3.70 19.91
CA ILE A 88 -27.20 -2.97 19.03
C ILE A 88 -27.34 -3.68 17.68
N SER A 89 -26.25 -4.11 17.05
CA SER A 89 -26.27 -4.86 15.80
C SER A 89 -27.16 -6.11 15.91
N ASP A 90 -27.05 -6.89 16.99
CA ASP A 90 -27.89 -8.08 17.20
C ASP A 90 -29.38 -7.73 17.39
N LYS A 91 -29.70 -6.55 17.95
CA LYS A 91 -31.08 -6.04 17.98
C LYS A 91 -31.58 -5.63 16.58
N LEU A 92 -30.72 -5.00 15.78
CA LEU A 92 -31.07 -4.50 14.44
C LEU A 92 -31.19 -5.62 13.41
N LYS A 93 -30.42 -6.71 13.53
CA LYS A 93 -30.54 -7.92 12.70
C LYS A 93 -31.94 -8.51 12.67
N LYS A 94 -32.76 -8.29 13.71
CA LYS A 94 -34.16 -8.71 13.75
C LYS A 94 -35.03 -8.04 12.68
N SER A 95 -34.57 -6.93 12.11
CA SER A 95 -35.22 -6.23 10.99
C SER A 95 -34.31 -6.30 9.76
N PRO A 96 -34.64 -7.10 8.73
CA PRO A 96 -33.73 -7.39 7.62
C PRO A 96 -33.33 -6.14 6.82
N SER A 97 -34.22 -5.15 6.70
CA SER A 97 -33.96 -3.89 5.99
C SER A 97 -33.05 -2.93 6.76
N ILE A 98 -33.04 -2.99 8.09
CA ILE A 98 -32.23 -2.13 8.96
C ILE A 98 -30.89 -2.82 9.29
N GLY A 99 -30.91 -4.12 9.56
CA GLY A 99 -29.72 -4.91 9.88
C GLY A 99 -28.68 -4.88 8.76
N SER A 100 -29.12 -4.87 7.49
CA SER A 100 -28.23 -4.73 6.33
C SER A 100 -27.60 -3.33 6.22
N GLN A 101 -28.23 -2.30 6.78
CA GLN A 101 -27.74 -0.91 6.72
C GLN A 101 -26.81 -0.56 7.88
N TYR A 102 -26.85 -1.32 8.97
CA TYR A 102 -26.05 -1.10 10.17
C TYR A 102 -25.44 -2.42 10.65
N PRO A 103 -24.45 -2.95 9.91
CA PRO A 103 -23.71 -4.13 10.34
C PRO A 103 -22.89 -3.81 11.61
N LEU A 104 -22.20 -4.83 12.14
CA LEU A 104 -21.48 -4.72 13.42
C LEU A 104 -20.40 -3.63 13.36
N GLU A 105 -19.70 -3.59 12.23
CA GLU A 105 -18.60 -2.69 11.93
C GLU A 105 -19.07 -1.23 11.97
N GLU A 106 -20.21 -0.93 11.35
CA GLU A 106 -20.82 0.40 11.36
C GLU A 106 -21.24 0.80 12.78
N CYS A 107 -21.86 -0.12 13.53
CA CYS A 107 -22.21 0.15 14.93
C CYS A 107 -20.97 0.40 15.80
N PHE A 108 -19.85 -0.27 15.50
CA PHE A 108 -18.58 -0.11 16.19
C PHE A 108 -17.93 1.22 15.87
N LEU A 109 -17.91 1.64 14.61
CA LEU A 109 -17.40 2.95 14.20
C LEU A 109 -18.18 4.10 14.85
N ILE A 110 -19.52 4.01 14.90
CA ILE A 110 -20.35 5.01 15.60
C ILE A 110 -19.98 5.09 17.08
N ALA A 111 -19.70 3.96 17.72
CA ALA A 111 -19.26 3.93 19.11
C ALA A 111 -17.88 4.58 19.28
N CYS A 112 -16.91 4.25 18.40
CA CYS A 112 -15.55 4.81 18.43
C CYS A 112 -15.51 6.31 18.14
N GLU A 113 -16.34 6.81 17.20
CA GLU A 113 -16.47 8.24 16.93
C GLU A 113 -16.90 9.00 18.19
N ALA A 114 -17.84 8.44 18.96
CA ALA A 114 -18.32 9.04 20.19
C ALA A 114 -17.24 9.11 21.29
N THR A 115 -16.28 8.18 21.29
CA THR A 115 -15.22 8.10 22.31
C THR A 115 -13.98 8.93 22.00
N VAL A 116 -13.91 9.59 20.83
CA VAL A 116 -12.81 10.52 20.47
C VAL A 116 -12.64 11.62 21.53
N ASN A 117 -13.74 12.07 22.15
CA ASN A 117 -13.72 13.03 23.25
C ASN A 117 -14.42 12.46 24.50
N PRO A 118 -13.71 11.66 25.32
CA PRO A 118 -14.31 10.98 26.46
C PRO A 118 -14.76 11.95 27.57
N ALA A 119 -14.06 13.07 27.74
CA ALA A 119 -14.41 14.09 28.73
C ALA A 119 -15.80 14.69 28.45
N LYS A 120 -16.11 14.98 27.18
CA LYS A 120 -17.43 15.47 26.78
C LYS A 120 -18.49 14.38 26.91
N LEU A 121 -18.16 13.15 26.52
CA LEU A 121 -19.09 12.01 26.55
C LEU A 121 -19.52 11.67 27.98
N PHE A 122 -18.58 11.65 28.92
CA PHE A 122 -18.81 11.21 30.31
C PHE A 122 -18.86 12.36 31.32
N LYS A 123 -19.09 13.61 30.88
CA LYS A 123 -19.20 14.78 31.77
C LYS A 123 -20.22 14.61 32.90
N LYS A 124 -21.27 13.82 32.68
CA LYS A 124 -22.34 13.54 33.65
C LYS A 124 -22.10 12.28 34.48
N PHE A 125 -20.98 11.58 34.28
CA PHE A 125 -20.65 10.41 35.07
C PHE A 125 -20.29 10.85 36.50
N ASN A 126 -20.91 10.23 37.50
CA ASN A 126 -20.60 10.53 38.88
C ASN A 126 -19.42 9.68 39.35
N LEU A 127 -18.29 10.34 39.58
CA LEU A 127 -17.04 9.70 40.00
C LEU A 127 -17.12 9.07 41.40
N ASN A 128 -18.10 9.48 42.24
CA ASN A 128 -18.22 9.10 43.65
C ASN A 128 -19.28 8.01 43.93
N PHE A 129 -19.99 7.51 42.91
CA PHE A 129 -21.01 6.46 43.07
C PHE A 129 -20.50 5.07 42.73
N ASP A 130 -21.07 4.04 43.39
CA ASP A 130 -20.79 2.61 43.24
C ASP A 130 -21.19 1.98 41.88
N CYS A 131 -21.56 2.79 40.88
CA CYS A 131 -21.85 2.25 39.55
C CYS A 131 -20.54 2.06 38.78
N PRO A 132 -20.16 0.84 38.37
CA PRO A 132 -18.94 0.62 37.61
C PRO A 132 -18.94 1.39 36.28
N PHE A 133 -17.83 2.02 35.94
CA PHE A 133 -17.68 2.89 34.78
C PHE A 133 -17.96 2.13 33.49
N HIS A 134 -17.48 0.89 33.36
CA HIS A 134 -17.74 0.07 32.17
C HIS A 134 -19.25 -0.10 31.90
N ARG A 135 -20.08 -0.21 32.94
CA ARG A 135 -21.54 -0.39 32.83
C ARG A 135 -22.22 0.90 32.38
N TYR A 136 -21.80 2.03 32.95
CA TYR A 136 -22.27 3.35 32.54
C TYR A 136 -21.86 3.67 31.10
N ALA A 137 -20.60 3.42 30.76
CA ALA A 137 -20.03 3.64 29.43
C ALA A 137 -20.76 2.81 28.38
N ARG A 138 -20.95 1.51 28.62
CA ARG A 138 -21.70 0.63 27.71
C ARG A 138 -23.12 1.12 27.48
N THR A 139 -23.83 1.51 28.54
CA THR A 139 -25.21 2.01 28.43
C THR A 139 -25.27 3.30 27.61
N SER A 140 -24.34 4.22 27.86
CA SER A 140 -24.23 5.49 27.12
C SER A 140 -23.95 5.26 25.64
N LEU A 141 -23.01 4.37 25.32
CA LEU A 141 -22.66 4.02 23.95
C LEU A 141 -23.81 3.32 23.22
N CYS A 142 -24.50 2.37 23.86
CA CYS A 142 -25.71 1.74 23.30
C CYS A 142 -26.77 2.79 22.93
N ASN A 143 -27.01 3.77 23.80
CA ASN A 143 -27.97 4.84 23.55
C ASN A 143 -27.52 5.75 22.39
N ILE A 144 -26.22 6.04 22.26
CA ILE A 144 -25.68 6.86 21.17
C ILE A 144 -25.86 6.14 19.82
N ILE A 145 -25.47 4.88 19.74
CA ILE A 145 -25.63 4.08 18.52
C ILE A 145 -27.11 4.01 18.15
N GLN A 146 -27.99 3.67 19.12
CA GLN A 146 -29.43 3.59 18.90
C GLN A 146 -30.02 4.94 18.44
N ASN A 147 -29.64 6.04 19.06
CA ASN A 147 -30.10 7.38 18.68
C ASN A 147 -29.62 7.78 17.29
N ARG A 148 -28.39 7.41 16.92
CA ARG A 148 -27.85 7.65 15.57
C ARG A 148 -28.65 6.87 14.53
N VAL A 149 -28.85 5.57 14.75
CA VAL A 149 -29.64 4.71 13.86
C VAL A 149 -31.07 5.23 13.72
N VAL A 150 -31.75 5.55 14.82
CA VAL A 150 -33.12 6.10 14.78
C VAL A 150 -33.17 7.44 14.04
N ARG A 151 -32.19 8.32 14.29
CA ARG A 151 -32.08 9.59 13.59
C ARG A 151 -31.91 9.35 12.09
N ASP A 152 -31.00 8.50 11.68
CA ASP A 152 -30.72 8.23 10.28
C ASP A 152 -31.91 7.56 9.58
N LEU A 153 -32.65 6.68 10.26
CA LEU A 153 -33.88 6.05 9.73
C LEU A 153 -35.03 7.06 9.59
N LYS A 154 -35.25 7.93 10.58
CA LYS A 154 -36.24 9.02 10.50
C LYS A 154 -35.88 10.05 9.44
N LEU A 155 -34.59 10.35 9.33
CA LEU A 155 -34.06 11.22 8.28
C LEU A 155 -34.24 10.55 6.92
N LYS A 156 -33.95 9.25 6.75
CA LYS A 156 -34.25 8.50 5.53
C LYS A 156 -35.73 8.65 5.14
N SER A 157 -36.69 8.33 6.02
CA SER A 157 -38.12 8.39 5.68
C SER A 157 -38.67 9.78 5.32
N VAL A 158 -38.13 10.87 5.90
CA VAL A 158 -38.56 12.26 5.59
C VAL A 158 -37.70 12.89 4.48
N LYS A 159 -36.46 12.44 4.27
CA LYS A 159 -35.52 12.94 3.24
C LYS A 159 -35.61 12.23 1.88
N PHE A 160 -36.36 11.13 1.75
CA PHE A 160 -36.43 10.43 0.48
C PHE A 160 -37.10 11.24 -0.64
N SER A 161 -37.90 12.27 -0.31
CA SER A 161 -38.33 13.26 -1.31
C SER A 161 -37.33 14.40 -1.42
N ASP A 162 -36.99 14.78 -2.66
CA ASP A 162 -36.05 15.87 -2.97
C ASP A 162 -36.42 17.18 -2.25
N ASN A 163 -37.70 17.54 -2.24
CA ASN A 163 -38.18 18.78 -1.61
C ASN A 163 -38.15 18.74 -0.08
N GLY A 164 -38.48 17.60 0.52
CA GLY A 164 -38.38 17.40 1.98
C GLY A 164 -36.95 17.49 2.47
N LEU A 165 -36.00 16.97 1.68
CA LEU A 165 -34.57 17.12 1.94
C LEU A 165 -34.14 18.59 1.87
N LEU A 166 -34.47 19.29 0.78
CA LEU A 166 -34.10 20.70 0.60
C LEU A 166 -34.61 21.59 1.73
N ARG A 167 -35.85 21.38 2.20
CA ARG A 167 -36.45 22.21 3.26
C ARG A 167 -35.71 22.08 4.61
N GLN A 168 -35.21 20.89 4.92
CA GLN A 168 -34.54 20.59 6.20
C GLN A 168 -33.06 20.96 6.23
N LEU A 169 -32.44 21.21 5.07
CA LEU A 169 -31.05 21.64 5.04
C LEU A 169 -30.90 22.98 5.76
N SER A 170 -29.80 23.12 6.50
CA SER A 170 -29.31 24.42 6.92
C SER A 170 -28.36 24.99 5.87
N LYS A 171 -28.26 26.31 5.81
CA LYS A 171 -27.32 27.02 4.93
C LYS A 171 -25.88 26.47 5.05
N ARG A 172 -25.44 26.22 6.29
CA ARG A 172 -24.12 25.64 6.58
C ARG A 172 -23.97 24.22 6.01
N GLN A 173 -24.97 23.36 6.20
CA GLN A 173 -24.93 21.99 5.69
C GLN A 173 -24.90 21.95 4.16
N LEU A 174 -25.67 22.82 3.49
CA LEU A 174 -25.66 22.88 2.04
C LEU A 174 -24.31 23.34 1.49
N LYS A 175 -23.70 24.38 2.07
CA LYS A 175 -22.37 24.85 1.62
C LYS A 175 -21.28 23.79 1.79
N ILE A 176 -21.30 23.05 2.90
CA ILE A 176 -20.38 21.93 3.11
C ILE A 176 -20.63 20.84 2.07
N ALA A 177 -21.89 20.45 1.87
CA ALA A 177 -22.27 19.43 0.90
C ALA A 177 -21.87 19.79 -0.54
N LEU A 178 -22.12 21.02 -0.98
CA LEU A 178 -21.75 21.49 -2.33
C LEU A 178 -20.22 21.51 -2.52
N LYS A 179 -19.47 21.92 -1.49
CA LYS A 179 -18.00 21.92 -1.53
C LYS A 179 -17.44 20.51 -1.61
N GLU A 180 -17.96 19.57 -0.82
CA GLU A 180 -17.58 18.16 -0.86
C GLU A 180 -17.96 17.49 -2.19
N TYR A 181 -19.05 17.95 -2.82
CA TYR A 181 -19.49 17.48 -4.14
C TYR A 181 -18.62 18.03 -5.31
N GLY A 182 -17.65 18.90 -5.04
CA GLY A 182 -16.74 19.43 -6.04
C GLY A 182 -17.23 20.69 -6.77
N ILE A 183 -18.26 21.38 -6.26
CA ILE A 183 -18.73 22.65 -6.84
C ILE A 183 -17.76 23.76 -6.48
N ASN A 184 -17.36 24.55 -7.48
CA ASN A 184 -16.43 25.66 -7.32
C ASN A 184 -17.01 26.76 -6.41
N SER A 185 -16.17 27.47 -5.67
CA SER A 185 -16.59 28.48 -4.68
C SER A 185 -17.47 29.58 -5.25
N LYS A 186 -17.24 29.97 -6.52
CA LYS A 186 -18.07 30.96 -7.24
C LYS A 186 -19.48 30.45 -7.55
N ASP A 187 -19.63 29.15 -7.84
CA ASP A 187 -20.91 28.55 -8.19
C ASP A 187 -21.73 28.16 -6.94
N ILE A 188 -21.08 28.02 -5.78
CA ILE A 188 -21.77 27.75 -4.51
C ILE A 188 -22.78 28.85 -4.20
N GLU A 189 -22.46 30.12 -4.47
CA GLU A 189 -23.35 31.25 -4.18
C GLU A 189 -24.61 31.23 -5.05
N ILE A 190 -24.47 30.82 -6.31
CA ILE A 190 -25.57 30.66 -7.28
C ILE A 190 -26.55 29.57 -6.81
N HIS A 191 -26.02 28.44 -6.32
CA HIS A 191 -26.79 27.31 -5.82
C HIS A 191 -27.42 27.60 -4.44
N ASP A 192 -26.70 28.32 -3.56
CA ASP A 192 -27.19 28.77 -2.25
C ASP A 192 -28.38 29.72 -2.42
N LEU A 193 -28.29 30.68 -3.35
CA LEU A 193 -29.38 31.61 -3.65
C LEU A 193 -30.64 30.89 -4.18
N ALA A 194 -30.47 29.92 -5.09
CA ALA A 194 -31.59 29.15 -5.63
C ALA A 194 -32.28 28.34 -4.54
N TRP A 195 -31.51 27.73 -3.64
CA TRP A 195 -32.04 27.00 -2.49
C TRP A 195 -32.76 27.90 -1.49
N GLN A 196 -32.24 29.10 -1.21
CA GLN A 196 -32.89 30.07 -0.33
C GLN A 196 -34.27 30.48 -0.89
N LEU A 197 -34.33 30.84 -2.16
CA LEU A 197 -35.58 31.25 -2.81
C LEU A 197 -36.59 30.11 -2.94
N PHE A 198 -36.11 28.88 -3.14
CA PHE A 198 -36.94 27.69 -3.01
C PHE A 198 -37.54 27.60 -1.60
N LYS A 199 -36.73 27.74 -0.55
CA LYS A 199 -37.19 27.58 0.84
C LYS A 199 -38.24 28.64 1.20
N ASP A 200 -37.99 29.88 0.84
CA ASP A 200 -38.90 31.01 1.09
C ASP A 200 -40.22 30.83 0.33
N SER A 201 -40.16 30.46 -0.95
CA SER A 201 -41.36 30.27 -1.78
C SER A 201 -42.13 29.00 -1.42
N PHE A 202 -41.46 27.94 -0.95
CA PHE A 202 -42.11 26.69 -0.54
C PHE A 202 -42.96 26.87 0.72
N GLU A 203 -42.52 27.72 1.66
CA GLU A 203 -43.32 28.06 2.86
C GLU A 203 -44.57 28.89 2.50
N GLU A 204 -44.49 29.73 1.45
CA GLU A 204 -45.62 30.48 0.90
C GLU A 204 -46.61 29.58 0.16
N PHE A 205 -46.13 28.63 -0.65
CA PHE A 205 -46.97 27.70 -1.40
C PHE A 205 -47.66 26.66 -0.50
N TYR A 206 -47.03 26.30 0.62
CA TYR A 206 -47.49 25.24 1.52
C TYR A 206 -47.42 25.68 2.99
N PRO A 207 -48.28 26.62 3.42
CA PRO A 207 -48.28 27.10 4.80
C PRO A 207 -48.61 25.97 5.79
N PRO A 208 -48.03 25.99 7.01
CA PRO A 208 -48.32 24.98 8.03
C PRO A 208 -49.78 25.13 8.50
N ILE A 209 -50.62 24.15 8.16
CA ILE A 209 -52.01 24.10 8.65
C ILE A 209 -51.97 23.64 10.12
N SER A 210 -52.40 24.50 11.03
CA SER A 210 -52.64 24.17 12.43
C SER A 210 -54.11 24.37 12.81
N SER A 211 -54.80 23.29 13.13
CA SER A 211 -55.88 23.31 14.14
C SER A 211 -56.20 21.94 14.72
N ASP A 212 -55.99 20.82 14.01
CA ASP A 212 -56.24 19.49 14.59
C ASP A 212 -55.15 18.47 14.22
N GLY A 213 -54.11 18.38 15.06
CA GLY A 213 -53.30 17.20 15.43
C GLY A 213 -52.77 16.18 14.39
N GLY A 214 -53.09 16.26 13.12
CA GLY A 214 -52.90 15.18 12.16
C GLY A 214 -52.42 15.68 10.80
N ARG A 215 -51.19 15.30 10.45
CA ARG A 215 -50.57 15.36 9.10
C ARG A 215 -49.85 16.67 8.70
N ALA A 216 -48.98 17.20 9.56
CA ALA A 216 -47.96 18.18 9.11
C ALA A 216 -46.86 17.57 8.20
N ASN A 217 -46.62 16.25 8.26
CA ASN A 217 -45.53 15.62 7.50
C ASN A 217 -45.83 15.37 6.01
N LYS A 218 -47.11 15.29 5.60
CA LYS A 218 -47.48 14.96 4.21
C LYS A 218 -47.26 16.12 3.22
N LEU A 219 -47.25 17.37 3.67
CA LEU A 219 -46.98 18.52 2.80
C LEU A 219 -45.49 18.66 2.42
N SER A 220 -44.58 18.05 3.19
CA SER A 220 -43.12 18.24 2.97
C SER A 220 -42.56 17.52 1.73
N THR A 221 -43.35 16.66 1.09
CA THR A 221 -42.90 15.79 0.01
C THR A 221 -43.53 16.10 -1.35
N ILE A 222 -44.35 17.15 -1.45
CA ILE A 222 -45.08 17.49 -2.68
C ILE A 222 -44.09 18.07 -3.72
N PRO A 223 -44.03 17.53 -4.94
CA PRO A 223 -43.21 18.10 -6.03
C PRO A 223 -43.74 19.48 -6.44
N LEU A 224 -42.85 20.42 -6.76
CA LEU A 224 -43.23 21.72 -7.29
C LEU A 224 -43.77 21.57 -8.72
N SER A 225 -44.81 22.32 -9.07
CA SER A 225 -45.29 22.42 -10.45
C SER A 225 -44.39 23.32 -11.29
N ASP A 226 -44.44 23.18 -12.62
CA ASP A 226 -43.64 24.00 -13.54
C ASP A 226 -43.95 25.50 -13.37
N GLN A 227 -45.20 25.85 -13.07
CA GLN A 227 -45.59 27.23 -12.79
C GLN A 227 -44.95 27.79 -11.49
N GLN A 228 -44.83 26.96 -10.45
CA GLN A 228 -44.16 27.35 -9.20
C GLN A 228 -42.65 27.49 -9.40
N LEU A 229 -42.04 26.63 -10.23
CA LEU A 229 -40.63 26.75 -10.60
C LEU A 229 -40.35 28.03 -11.37
N GLU A 230 -41.25 28.44 -12.27
CA GLU A 230 -41.13 29.70 -13.02
C GLU A 230 -41.25 30.94 -12.11
N GLN A 231 -42.10 30.87 -11.07
CA GLN A 231 -42.19 31.91 -10.05
C GLN A 231 -40.88 32.04 -9.25
N ILE A 232 -40.26 30.92 -8.89
CA ILE A 232 -38.95 30.91 -8.23
C ILE A 232 -37.87 31.49 -9.17
N ALA A 233 -37.88 31.13 -10.46
CA ALA A 233 -36.95 31.65 -11.46
C ALA A 233 -37.06 33.17 -11.63
N THR A 234 -38.29 33.68 -11.62
CA THR A 234 -38.55 35.13 -11.70
C THR A 234 -37.94 35.86 -10.50
N ARG A 235 -38.16 35.35 -9.28
CA ARG A 235 -37.58 35.93 -8.05
C ARG A 235 -36.04 35.81 -8.05
N TYR A 236 -35.52 34.70 -8.55
CA TYR A 236 -34.09 34.45 -8.69
C TYR A 236 -33.40 35.46 -9.59
N ASN A 237 -33.94 35.69 -10.79
CA ASN A 237 -33.40 36.67 -11.74
C ASN A 237 -33.46 38.10 -11.19
N GLN A 238 -34.54 38.47 -10.49
CA GLN A 238 -34.63 39.77 -9.83
C GLN A 238 -33.55 39.94 -8.76
N GLN A 239 -33.23 38.88 -8.02
CA GLN A 239 -32.21 38.93 -6.97
C GLN A 239 -30.79 38.93 -7.53
N LEU A 240 -30.53 38.21 -8.62
CA LEU A 240 -29.27 38.30 -9.37
C LEU A 240 -29.00 39.74 -9.87
N GLN A 241 -30.02 40.39 -10.43
CA GLN A 241 -29.91 41.79 -10.88
C GLN A 241 -29.61 42.75 -9.73
N ARG A 242 -30.23 42.55 -8.56
CA ARG A 242 -29.96 43.36 -7.35
C ARG A 242 -28.55 43.16 -6.81
N LEU A 243 -27.99 41.97 -6.94
CA LEU A 243 -26.65 41.62 -6.48
C LEU A 243 -25.55 41.90 -7.51
N ALA A 244 -25.91 42.43 -8.69
CA ALA A 244 -25.00 42.70 -9.81
C ALA A 244 -24.14 41.48 -10.22
N ILE A 245 -24.73 40.28 -10.15
CA ILE A 245 -24.07 39.04 -10.59
C ILE A 245 -24.30 38.90 -12.10
N GLU A 246 -23.21 38.91 -12.87
CA GLU A 246 -23.25 38.75 -14.33
C GLU A 246 -23.53 37.29 -14.72
N THR A 247 -24.80 36.92 -14.76
CA THR A 247 -25.27 35.62 -15.24
C THR A 247 -26.46 35.77 -16.18
N GLN A 248 -26.59 34.82 -17.11
CA GLN A 248 -27.76 34.79 -18.00
C GLN A 248 -29.04 34.54 -17.17
N PRO A 249 -30.17 35.16 -17.56
CA PRO A 249 -31.44 34.92 -16.88
C PRO A 249 -31.82 33.44 -16.95
N VAL A 250 -32.24 32.91 -15.80
CA VAL A 250 -32.49 31.49 -15.55
C VAL A 250 -33.98 31.20 -15.69
N THR A 251 -34.35 30.05 -16.26
CA THR A 251 -35.76 29.61 -16.40
C THR A 251 -36.18 28.68 -15.25
N GLY A 252 -37.47 28.34 -15.12
CA GLY A 252 -37.94 27.36 -14.15
C GLY A 252 -37.27 25.99 -14.29
N GLN A 253 -36.90 25.58 -15.51
CA GLN A 253 -36.14 24.35 -15.74
C GLN A 253 -34.70 24.43 -15.22
N ASP A 254 -34.07 25.59 -15.32
CA ASP A 254 -32.71 25.77 -14.84
C ASP A 254 -32.66 25.87 -13.31
N ILE A 255 -33.69 26.46 -12.68
CA ILE A 255 -33.89 26.35 -11.23
C ILE A 255 -34.04 24.90 -10.80
N LYS A 256 -34.82 24.10 -11.53
CA LYS A 256 -34.98 22.67 -11.24
C LYS A 256 -33.63 21.93 -11.27
N LYS A 257 -32.76 22.26 -12.23
CA LYS A 257 -31.39 21.70 -12.29
C LYS A 257 -30.54 22.13 -11.09
N LEU A 258 -30.53 23.42 -10.74
CA LEU A 258 -29.79 23.94 -9.59
C LEU A 258 -30.23 23.26 -8.28
N LEU A 259 -31.53 23.12 -8.07
CA LEU A 259 -32.09 22.42 -6.91
C LEU A 259 -31.77 20.92 -6.93
N ALA A 260 -31.79 20.27 -8.09
CA ALA A 260 -31.38 18.89 -8.23
C ALA A 260 -29.90 18.68 -7.86
N THR A 261 -29.01 19.59 -8.26
CA THR A 261 -27.60 19.58 -7.84
C THR A 261 -27.48 19.72 -6.31
N CYS A 262 -28.24 20.62 -5.69
CA CYS A 262 -28.28 20.76 -4.24
C CYS A 262 -28.75 19.48 -3.54
N VAL A 263 -29.75 18.79 -4.10
CA VAL A 263 -30.24 17.49 -3.61
C VAL A 263 -29.18 16.41 -3.74
N GLN A 264 -28.51 16.32 -4.90
CA GLN A 264 -27.45 15.33 -5.14
C GLN A 264 -26.27 15.54 -4.19
N ALA A 265 -25.79 16.78 -4.05
CA ALA A 265 -24.73 17.13 -3.11
C ALA A 265 -25.12 16.79 -1.66
N ALA A 266 -26.34 17.15 -1.25
CA ALA A 266 -26.83 16.83 0.09
C ALA A 266 -27.00 15.33 0.33
N ARG A 267 -27.41 14.56 -0.69
CA ARG A 267 -27.49 13.10 -0.61
C ARG A 267 -26.11 12.46 -0.56
N ALA A 268 -25.14 12.96 -1.32
CA ALA A 268 -23.77 12.48 -1.32
C ALA A 268 -23.10 12.71 0.05
N SER A 269 -23.25 13.90 0.65
CA SER A 269 -22.68 14.20 1.97
C SER A 269 -23.37 13.44 3.12
N GLN A 270 -24.69 13.25 3.04
CA GLN A 270 -25.44 12.54 4.08
C GLN A 270 -25.36 11.02 3.97
N ASN A 271 -25.07 10.50 2.77
CA ASN A 271 -24.80 9.10 2.51
C ASN A 271 -23.30 8.86 2.28
N GLN A 272 -22.41 9.56 2.97
CA GLN A 272 -21.03 9.09 3.16
C GLN A 272 -21.12 7.72 3.86
N ARG A 273 -21.27 6.67 3.05
CA ARG A 273 -21.31 5.29 3.48
C ARG A 273 -19.86 4.87 3.62
N TRP A 274 -19.50 4.38 4.80
CA TRP A 274 -18.34 3.52 4.95
C TRP A 274 -18.76 2.16 4.40
N ILE A 275 -18.55 1.97 3.09
CA ILE A 275 -18.79 0.69 2.45
C ILE A 275 -17.58 -0.19 2.81
N PRO A 276 -17.78 -1.41 3.36
CA PRO A 276 -16.70 -2.37 3.52
C PRO A 276 -15.99 -2.58 2.18
N LEU A 277 -14.67 -2.64 2.20
CA LEU A 277 -13.85 -2.74 0.98
C LEU A 277 -14.22 -3.96 0.11
N GLU A 278 -14.87 -4.96 0.71
CA GLU A 278 -15.28 -6.21 0.07
C GLU A 278 -16.54 -6.09 -0.81
N ASP A 279 -17.37 -5.05 -0.67
CA ASP A 279 -18.66 -4.93 -1.41
C ASP A 279 -18.53 -4.15 -2.74
N HIS A 280 -17.29 -3.95 -3.19
CA HIS A 280 -17.02 -3.42 -4.51
C HIS A 280 -17.09 -4.54 -5.54
N GLY A 281 -18.26 -4.69 -6.16
CA GLY A 281 -18.31 -5.10 -7.56
C GLY A 281 -17.48 -4.10 -8.36
N GLU A 282 -16.33 -4.55 -8.86
CA GLU A 282 -15.40 -3.84 -9.75
C GLU A 282 -15.47 -2.30 -9.65
N ILE A 283 -14.80 -1.72 -8.65
CA ILE A 283 -14.20 -0.41 -8.87
C ILE A 283 -13.21 -0.62 -10.01
N GLN A 284 -13.63 -0.35 -11.24
CA GLN A 284 -12.69 -0.08 -12.31
C GLN A 284 -12.05 1.25 -11.95
N ASP A 285 -10.83 1.20 -11.44
CA ASP A 285 -9.94 2.33 -11.36
C ASP A 285 -9.89 2.98 -12.76
N VAL A 286 -10.64 4.06 -12.98
CA VAL A 286 -10.69 4.79 -14.26
C VAL A 286 -9.35 5.46 -14.58
N GLU A 287 -8.40 5.44 -13.65
CA GLU A 287 -6.99 5.57 -13.97
C GLU A 287 -6.25 4.37 -13.41
N SER A 288 -5.74 3.54 -14.31
CA SER A 288 -4.76 2.51 -13.99
C SER A 288 -3.56 3.11 -13.25
N ASN A 289 -3.68 3.19 -11.93
CA ASN A 289 -2.65 3.09 -10.93
C ASN A 289 -1.38 3.92 -11.22
N THR A 290 -1.54 5.23 -11.41
CA THR A 290 -0.44 6.21 -11.53
C THR A 290 0.56 6.06 -10.39
N PHE A 291 0.10 5.84 -9.16
CA PHE A 291 0.98 5.65 -8.01
C PHE A 291 1.71 4.30 -8.02
N ALA A 292 1.03 3.19 -8.36
CA ALA A 292 1.71 1.90 -8.50
C ALA A 292 2.71 1.88 -9.66
N ASN A 293 2.43 2.59 -10.75
CA ASN A 293 3.35 2.76 -11.87
C ASN A 293 4.55 3.64 -11.49
N LEU A 294 4.35 4.68 -10.69
CA LEU A 294 5.43 5.48 -10.11
C LEU A 294 6.33 4.64 -9.20
N ILE A 295 5.75 3.88 -8.26
CA ILE A 295 6.50 2.98 -7.37
C ILE A 295 7.28 1.92 -8.17
N LYS A 296 6.66 1.34 -9.22
CA LYS A 296 7.35 0.38 -10.10
C LYS A 296 8.52 1.02 -10.85
N THR A 297 8.36 2.27 -11.29
CA THR A 297 9.40 2.99 -12.02
C THR A 297 10.56 3.36 -11.10
N GLU A 298 10.26 3.85 -9.89
CA GLU A 298 11.24 4.18 -8.86
C GLU A 298 12.05 2.94 -8.45
N ARG A 299 11.39 1.82 -8.10
CA ARG A 299 12.08 0.55 -7.80
C ARG A 299 12.94 0.04 -8.96
N ARG A 300 12.49 0.25 -10.20
CA ARG A 300 13.28 -0.13 -11.38
C ARG A 300 14.54 0.71 -11.48
N GLN A 301 14.45 2.02 -11.23
CA GLN A 301 15.60 2.93 -11.22
C GLN A 301 16.58 2.59 -10.09
N GLU A 302 16.07 2.33 -8.88
CA GLU A 302 16.87 1.85 -7.74
C GLU A 302 17.64 0.56 -8.11
N LEU A 303 16.95 -0.41 -8.70
CA LEU A 303 17.57 -1.67 -9.12
C LEU A 303 18.65 -1.47 -10.19
N ILE A 304 18.44 -0.54 -11.13
CA ILE A 304 19.45 -0.19 -12.14
C ILE A 304 20.70 0.38 -11.46
N GLN A 305 20.55 1.35 -10.55
CA GLN A 305 21.68 1.95 -9.86
C GLN A 305 22.46 0.96 -9.00
N VAL A 306 21.76 0.05 -8.31
CA VAL A 306 22.39 -1.03 -7.54
C VAL A 306 23.23 -1.92 -8.46
N LYS A 307 22.67 -2.33 -9.61
CA LYS A 307 23.38 -3.17 -10.60
C LYS A 307 24.60 -2.45 -11.18
N GLU A 308 24.47 -1.18 -11.53
CA GLU A 308 25.58 -0.36 -12.03
C GLU A 308 26.71 -0.25 -11.01
N THR A 309 26.37 -0.02 -9.74
CA THR A 309 27.34 0.03 -8.64
C THR A 309 28.06 -1.32 -8.49
N ILE A 310 27.33 -2.44 -8.52
CA ILE A 310 27.93 -3.79 -8.47
C ILE A 310 28.94 -3.98 -9.61
N LEU A 311 28.59 -3.59 -10.84
CA LEU A 311 29.45 -3.77 -12.00
C LEU A 311 30.66 -2.83 -12.00
N GLN A 312 30.50 -1.60 -11.50
CA GLN A 312 31.62 -0.66 -11.33
C GLN A 312 32.62 -1.21 -10.32
N GLU A 313 32.15 -1.69 -9.18
CA GLU A 313 32.99 -2.29 -8.14
C GLU A 313 33.61 -3.61 -8.58
N PHE A 314 32.91 -4.40 -9.38
CA PHE A 314 33.49 -5.60 -10.00
C PHE A 314 34.63 -5.22 -10.95
N LYS A 315 34.45 -4.19 -11.79
CA LYS A 315 35.46 -3.71 -12.75
C LYS A 315 36.64 -3.00 -12.08
N SER A 316 36.48 -2.50 -10.85
CA SER A 316 37.55 -1.87 -10.08
C SER A 316 38.50 -2.88 -9.43
N LEU A 317 38.09 -4.16 -9.34
CA LEU A 317 38.97 -5.25 -8.90
C LEU A 317 40.16 -5.41 -9.85
N ASP A 318 41.25 -5.99 -9.34
CA ASP A 318 42.39 -6.37 -10.17
C ASP A 318 41.99 -7.45 -11.20
N LYS A 319 42.66 -7.46 -12.36
CA LYS A 319 42.35 -8.39 -13.46
C LYS A 319 42.33 -9.87 -13.00
N PRO A 320 43.28 -10.36 -12.18
CA PRO A 320 43.23 -11.73 -11.66
C PRO A 320 41.97 -12.02 -10.83
N ALA A 321 41.53 -11.09 -9.97
CA ALA A 321 40.31 -11.26 -9.18
C ALA A 321 39.05 -11.31 -10.04
N GLN A 322 38.94 -10.43 -11.05
CA GLN A 322 37.83 -10.45 -12.00
C GLN A 322 37.77 -11.79 -12.74
N GLN A 323 38.92 -12.25 -13.25
CA GLN A 323 39.02 -13.52 -13.97
C GLN A 323 38.63 -14.69 -13.09
N CYS A 324 39.15 -14.76 -11.86
CA CYS A 324 38.81 -15.85 -10.93
C CYS A 324 37.32 -15.88 -10.58
N LEU A 325 36.68 -14.73 -10.36
CA LEU A 325 35.24 -14.66 -10.10
C LEU A 325 34.43 -15.12 -11.32
N MET A 326 34.79 -14.68 -12.52
CA MET A 326 34.10 -15.07 -13.75
C MET A 326 34.24 -16.57 -14.04
N LEU A 327 35.45 -17.13 -13.89
CA LEU A 327 35.68 -18.57 -14.06
C LEU A 327 34.90 -19.39 -13.03
N TRP A 328 34.93 -18.97 -11.77
CA TRP A 328 34.25 -19.68 -10.68
C TRP A 328 32.72 -19.64 -10.83
N LEU A 329 32.15 -18.48 -11.12
CA LEU A 329 30.69 -18.30 -11.16
C LEU A 329 30.09 -18.64 -12.52
N GLY A 330 30.79 -18.29 -13.61
CA GLY A 330 30.29 -18.50 -14.97
C GLY A 330 30.53 -19.91 -15.51
N LEU A 331 31.73 -20.45 -15.33
CA LEU A 331 32.14 -21.76 -15.86
C LEU A 331 32.18 -22.87 -14.80
N GLU A 332 31.83 -22.56 -13.55
CA GLU A 332 31.81 -23.52 -12.43
C GLU A 332 33.18 -24.17 -12.20
N VAL A 333 34.27 -23.43 -12.42
CA VAL A 333 35.64 -23.94 -12.23
C VAL A 333 35.89 -24.24 -10.75
N ASN A 334 36.49 -25.40 -10.46
CA ASN A 334 36.73 -25.82 -9.09
C ASN A 334 37.74 -24.92 -8.38
N GLN A 335 37.56 -24.76 -7.07
CA GLN A 335 38.45 -23.93 -6.25
C GLN A 335 39.89 -24.45 -6.20
N SER A 336 40.11 -25.75 -6.38
CA SER A 336 41.45 -26.36 -6.49
C SER A 336 42.21 -25.84 -7.71
N ASP A 337 41.51 -25.63 -8.83
CA ASP A 337 42.09 -25.17 -10.08
C ASP A 337 42.41 -23.67 -10.04
N LEU A 338 41.61 -22.91 -9.29
CA LEU A 338 41.81 -21.48 -9.08
C LEU A 338 42.98 -21.13 -8.15
N MET A 339 43.55 -22.13 -7.44
CA MET A 339 44.72 -21.92 -6.58
C MET A 339 45.94 -21.39 -7.36
N VAL A 340 46.15 -21.91 -8.57
CA VAL A 340 47.25 -21.49 -9.45
C VAL A 340 47.07 -20.04 -9.91
N PHE A 341 45.83 -19.65 -10.21
CA PHE A 341 45.48 -18.30 -10.65
C PHE A 341 45.63 -17.26 -9.53
N LEU A 342 45.21 -17.60 -8.31
CA LEU A 342 45.31 -16.71 -7.15
C LEU A 342 46.66 -16.79 -6.42
N ARG A 343 47.56 -17.67 -6.85
CA ARG A 343 48.86 -17.95 -6.23
C ARG A 343 48.73 -18.28 -4.73
N VAL A 344 47.75 -19.13 -4.41
CA VAL A 344 47.48 -19.59 -3.03
C VAL A 344 47.74 -21.08 -2.90
N GLU A 345 48.19 -21.51 -1.72
CA GLU A 345 48.63 -22.89 -1.49
C GLU A 345 47.48 -23.82 -1.07
N LYS A 346 46.41 -23.28 -0.49
CA LYS A 346 45.32 -24.07 0.11
C LYS A 346 43.95 -23.65 -0.42
N GLN A 347 43.11 -24.62 -0.75
CA GLN A 347 41.77 -24.41 -1.32
C GLN A 347 40.86 -23.50 -0.48
N TYR A 348 40.92 -23.59 0.86
CA TYR A 348 40.11 -22.71 1.71
C TYR A 348 40.49 -21.22 1.58
N GLN A 349 41.74 -20.92 1.16
CA GLN A 349 42.19 -19.54 0.93
C GLN A 349 41.50 -18.96 -0.31
N VAL A 350 41.29 -19.77 -1.35
CA VAL A 350 40.50 -19.40 -2.54
C VAL A 350 39.09 -19.02 -2.14
N SER A 351 38.40 -19.89 -1.38
CA SER A 351 37.03 -19.63 -0.92
C SER A 351 36.93 -18.31 -0.12
N ARG A 352 37.86 -18.09 0.82
CA ARG A 352 37.91 -16.85 1.61
C ARG A 352 38.18 -15.62 0.76
N GLN A 353 39.03 -15.73 -0.26
CA GLN A 353 39.39 -14.63 -1.14
C GLN A 353 38.23 -14.25 -2.07
N LEU A 354 37.53 -15.23 -2.65
CA LEU A 354 36.33 -15.01 -3.45
C LEU A 354 35.21 -14.37 -2.61
N GLN A 355 34.98 -14.88 -1.40
CA GLN A 355 34.01 -14.31 -0.48
C GLN A 355 34.40 -12.88 -0.06
N ARG A 356 35.70 -12.59 0.10
CA ARG A 356 36.19 -11.24 0.39
C ARG A 356 35.90 -10.27 -0.76
N TYR A 357 36.09 -10.69 -2.01
CA TYR A 357 35.75 -9.86 -3.17
C TYR A 357 34.26 -9.55 -3.22
N GLN A 358 33.40 -10.56 -3.04
CA GLN A 358 31.94 -10.38 -2.98
C GLN A 358 31.53 -9.45 -1.84
N LYS A 359 32.14 -9.62 -0.65
CA LYS A 359 31.86 -8.77 0.51
C LYS A 359 32.29 -7.31 0.29
N ASN A 360 33.41 -7.09 -0.40
CA ASN A 360 33.87 -5.73 -0.72
C ASN A 360 32.89 -5.02 -1.67
N ILE A 361 32.44 -5.71 -2.71
CA ILE A 361 31.41 -5.21 -3.64
C ILE A 361 30.12 -4.89 -2.87
N LEU A 362 29.65 -5.82 -2.04
CA LEU A 362 28.42 -5.64 -1.26
C LEU A 362 28.53 -4.48 -0.26
N LYS A 363 29.70 -4.29 0.34
CA LYS A 363 29.96 -3.15 1.23
C LYS A 363 29.83 -1.82 0.50
N ALA A 364 30.45 -1.70 -0.68
CA ALA A 364 30.37 -0.49 -1.49
C ALA A 364 28.92 -0.20 -1.95
N VAL A 365 28.18 -1.23 -2.39
CA VAL A 365 26.76 -1.12 -2.75
C VAL A 365 25.91 -0.68 -1.56
N THR A 366 26.12 -1.28 -0.38
CA THR A 366 25.36 -0.97 0.84
C THR A 366 25.62 0.48 1.30
N GLN A 367 26.85 0.95 1.17
CA GLN A 367 27.23 2.33 1.49
C GLN A 367 26.62 3.32 0.49
N SER A 368 26.75 3.04 -0.81
CA SER A 368 26.17 3.85 -1.88
C SER A 368 24.64 3.96 -1.74
N TYR A 369 23.96 2.84 -1.51
CA TYR A 369 22.52 2.79 -1.31
C TYR A 369 22.05 3.58 -0.07
N ALA A 370 22.73 3.42 1.08
CA ALA A 370 22.39 4.15 2.30
C ALA A 370 22.58 5.67 2.15
N GLN A 371 23.62 6.08 1.42
CA GLN A 371 23.88 7.49 1.15
C GLN A 371 22.84 8.08 0.18
N ALA A 372 22.48 7.36 -0.88
CA ALA A 372 21.55 7.85 -1.90
C ALA A 372 20.08 7.86 -1.45
N TYR A 373 19.64 6.84 -0.68
CA TYR A 373 18.21 6.64 -0.41
C TYR A 373 17.83 6.78 1.07
N LEU A 374 18.76 6.56 2.01
CA LEU A 374 18.48 6.68 3.44
C LEU A 374 19.01 7.97 4.06
N SER A 375 19.74 8.78 3.28
CA SER A 375 20.41 10.01 3.73
C SER A 375 21.21 9.84 5.04
N ARG A 376 21.72 8.62 5.28
CA ARG A 376 22.43 8.26 6.52
C ARG A 376 23.66 7.43 6.23
N THR A 377 24.66 7.56 7.09
CA THR A 377 25.84 6.69 7.07
C THR A 377 25.60 5.49 7.97
N LEU A 378 25.72 4.28 7.43
CA LEU A 378 25.63 3.05 8.22
C LEU A 378 26.90 2.81 9.02
N THR A 379 26.75 2.29 10.23
CA THR A 379 27.88 1.85 11.05
C THR A 379 28.54 0.60 10.46
N ALA A 380 29.80 0.36 10.83
CA ALA A 380 30.52 -0.84 10.40
C ALA A 380 29.83 -2.15 10.85
N LYS A 381 29.09 -2.12 11.96
CA LYS A 381 28.35 -3.29 12.46
C LYS A 381 27.15 -3.59 11.56
N GLU A 382 26.32 -2.59 11.25
CA GLU A 382 25.15 -2.72 10.38
C GLU A 382 25.55 -3.19 8.97
N ILE A 383 26.62 -2.62 8.40
CA ILE A 383 27.14 -3.05 7.09
C ILE A 383 27.55 -4.52 7.12
N ASN A 384 28.21 -4.97 8.19
CA ASN A 384 28.66 -6.35 8.31
C ASN A 384 27.50 -7.34 8.48
N GLU A 385 26.40 -6.95 9.13
CA GLU A 385 25.18 -7.76 9.24
C GLU A 385 24.50 -7.88 7.88
N ILE A 386 24.26 -6.77 7.17
CA ILE A 386 23.70 -6.79 5.81
C ILE A 386 24.57 -7.62 4.87
N CYS A 387 25.89 -7.49 4.97
CA CYS A 387 26.81 -8.27 4.14
C CYS A 387 26.74 -9.79 4.40
N LYS A 388 26.30 -10.23 5.58
CA LYS A 388 26.10 -11.65 5.86
C LYS A 388 24.81 -12.16 5.22
N ASP A 389 23.75 -11.38 5.34
CA ASP A 389 22.41 -11.78 4.89
C ASP A 389 22.25 -11.71 3.35
N LYS A 390 23.03 -10.83 2.70
CA LYS A 390 22.86 -10.48 1.27
C LYS A 390 24.01 -10.92 0.36
N LEU A 391 24.92 -11.74 0.88
CA LEU A 391 26.06 -12.22 0.10
C LEU A 391 25.64 -13.10 -1.09
N ASP A 392 24.60 -13.93 -0.90
CA ASP A 392 24.09 -14.82 -1.94
C ASP A 392 23.44 -14.05 -3.10
N ASP A 393 22.78 -12.92 -2.82
CA ASP A 393 22.17 -12.07 -3.86
C ASP A 393 23.24 -11.51 -4.84
N ILE A 394 24.40 -11.10 -4.31
CA ILE A 394 25.53 -10.65 -5.14
C ILE A 394 26.12 -11.82 -5.94
N LYS A 395 26.25 -12.98 -5.29
CA LYS A 395 26.76 -14.20 -5.94
C LYS A 395 25.86 -14.60 -7.10
N GLU A 396 24.54 -14.59 -6.93
CA GLU A 396 23.57 -14.90 -7.97
C GLU A 396 23.68 -13.91 -9.14
N TYR A 397 23.69 -12.61 -8.86
CA TYR A 397 23.81 -11.59 -9.89
C TYR A 397 25.11 -11.72 -10.70
N LEU A 398 26.25 -11.88 -10.03
CA LEU A 398 27.54 -12.07 -10.70
C LEU A 398 27.62 -13.40 -11.45
N THR A 399 26.89 -14.43 -11.01
CA THR A 399 26.74 -15.70 -11.75
C THR A 399 26.04 -15.47 -13.07
N ILE A 400 24.91 -14.76 -13.06
CA ILE A 400 24.16 -14.44 -14.29
C ILE A 400 25.04 -13.61 -15.23
N TYR A 401 25.68 -12.55 -14.71
CA TYR A 401 26.58 -11.71 -15.50
C TYR A 401 27.74 -12.50 -16.12
N SER A 402 28.39 -13.37 -15.36
CA SER A 402 29.51 -14.17 -15.84
C SER A 402 29.09 -15.19 -16.89
N ARG A 403 27.94 -15.85 -16.70
CA ARG A 403 27.39 -16.80 -17.69
C ARG A 403 26.97 -16.09 -18.98
N ASP A 404 26.39 -14.91 -18.88
CA ASP A 404 26.00 -14.11 -20.04
C ASP A 404 27.23 -13.69 -20.86
N PHE A 405 28.31 -13.26 -20.21
CA PHE A 405 29.59 -12.98 -20.87
C PHE A 405 30.08 -14.17 -21.72
N PHE A 406 30.13 -15.38 -21.16
CA PHE A 406 30.58 -16.56 -21.91
C PHE A 406 29.58 -16.98 -23.00
N SER A 407 28.28 -16.81 -22.75
CA SER A 407 27.22 -17.10 -23.72
C SER A 407 27.31 -16.19 -24.94
N GLN A 408 27.59 -14.90 -24.75
CA GLN A 408 27.78 -13.94 -25.85
C GLN A 408 28.98 -14.27 -26.75
N ILE A 409 30.05 -14.86 -26.17
CA ILE A 409 31.18 -15.37 -26.95
C ILE A 409 30.72 -16.53 -27.83
N LEU A 410 29.94 -17.46 -27.28
CA LEU A 410 29.37 -18.58 -28.05
C LEU A 410 28.39 -18.10 -29.12
N ASP A 411 27.49 -17.17 -28.81
CA ASP A 411 26.60 -16.54 -29.78
C ASP A 411 27.39 -16.02 -30.99
N ARG A 412 28.47 -15.27 -30.73
CA ARG A 412 29.32 -14.73 -31.80
C ARG A 412 29.99 -15.83 -32.61
N ILE A 413 30.54 -16.85 -31.95
CA ILE A 413 31.18 -17.99 -32.64
C ILE A 413 30.17 -18.71 -33.53
N PHE A 414 28.97 -19.01 -33.02
CA PHE A 414 27.93 -19.69 -33.78
C PHE A 414 27.37 -18.83 -34.93
N LEU A 415 27.36 -17.50 -34.78
CA LEU A 415 26.99 -16.56 -35.84
C LEU A 415 28.05 -16.42 -36.94
N GLU A 416 29.34 -16.40 -36.58
CA GLU A 416 30.44 -16.11 -37.50
C GLU A 416 31.04 -17.37 -38.16
N LEU A 417 31.14 -18.48 -37.43
CA LEU A 417 31.98 -19.63 -37.79
C LEU A 417 31.19 -20.84 -38.29
N ILE A 418 29.89 -20.90 -37.98
CA ILE A 418 29.03 -22.02 -38.36
C ILE A 418 28.24 -21.66 -39.61
N SER A 419 28.46 -22.44 -40.68
CA SER A 419 27.79 -22.27 -41.97
C SER A 419 26.29 -22.59 -41.89
N SER A 420 25.53 -22.18 -42.91
CA SER A 420 24.10 -22.53 -43.01
C SER A 420 23.85 -24.03 -43.04
N GLU A 421 24.77 -24.80 -43.63
CA GLU A 421 24.73 -26.27 -43.68
C GLU A 421 25.06 -26.90 -42.33
N GLU A 422 26.06 -26.37 -41.60
CA GLU A 422 26.38 -26.86 -40.26
C GLU A 422 25.24 -26.53 -39.26
N ARG A 423 24.56 -25.38 -39.42
CA ARG A 423 23.36 -25.04 -38.62
C ARG A 423 22.19 -25.96 -38.87
N SER A 424 21.93 -26.35 -40.13
CA SER A 424 20.83 -27.26 -40.45
C SER A 424 21.08 -28.65 -39.85
N ILE A 425 22.33 -29.11 -39.82
CA ILE A 425 22.73 -30.35 -39.13
C ILE A 425 22.48 -30.24 -37.62
N LEU A 426 22.85 -29.13 -36.98
CA LEU A 426 22.57 -28.91 -35.55
C LEU A 426 21.07 -28.91 -35.27
N ILE A 427 20.27 -28.21 -36.08
CA ILE A 427 18.80 -28.16 -35.95
C ILE A 427 18.18 -29.55 -36.12
N GLN A 428 18.63 -30.35 -37.09
CA GLN A 428 18.16 -31.71 -37.28
C GLN A 428 18.47 -32.60 -36.06
N VAL A 429 19.69 -32.52 -35.53
CA VAL A 429 20.08 -33.30 -34.34
C VAL A 429 19.27 -32.90 -33.11
N PHE A 430 19.01 -31.60 -32.90
CA PHE A 430 18.27 -31.13 -31.74
C PHE A 430 16.74 -31.32 -31.87
N ASN A 431 16.17 -31.22 -33.06
CA ASN A 431 14.74 -31.53 -33.28
C ASN A 431 14.44 -33.03 -33.15
N HIS A 432 15.40 -33.89 -33.47
CA HIS A 432 15.32 -35.32 -33.15
C HIS A 432 15.63 -35.63 -31.67
N SER A 433 16.03 -34.64 -30.87
CA SER A 433 16.41 -34.82 -29.46
C SER A 433 15.28 -34.57 -28.45
N ASP A 434 14.07 -34.18 -28.89
CA ASP A 434 12.89 -34.20 -28.00
C ASP A 434 12.50 -35.64 -27.57
N GLU A 435 12.96 -36.67 -28.30
CA GLU A 435 12.93 -38.07 -27.85
C GLU A 435 14.13 -38.46 -26.95
N TYR A 436 15.20 -37.67 -26.89
CA TYR A 436 16.45 -38.02 -26.18
C TYR A 436 16.41 -37.74 -24.66
N THR A 437 15.53 -36.86 -24.18
CA THR A 437 15.41 -36.56 -22.74
C THR A 437 14.87 -37.75 -21.93
N GLN A 438 14.27 -38.77 -22.58
CA GLN A 438 13.87 -40.02 -21.92
C GLN A 438 14.91 -41.16 -21.99
N VAL A 439 16.02 -41.01 -22.72
CA VAL A 439 16.93 -42.14 -23.00
C VAL A 439 18.26 -42.09 -22.22
N GLN A 440 18.63 -40.98 -21.59
CA GLN A 440 19.83 -40.96 -20.73
C GLN A 440 19.72 -41.81 -19.44
N ALA A 441 18.56 -42.42 -19.16
CA ALA A 441 18.38 -43.33 -18.04
C ALA A 441 18.37 -44.83 -18.42
N ARG A 442 18.32 -45.21 -19.70
CA ARG A 442 18.25 -46.65 -20.09
C ARG A 442 19.01 -46.96 -21.37
N HIS A 443 20.14 -47.64 -21.16
CA HIS A 443 20.78 -48.63 -22.02
C HIS A 443 21.12 -48.26 -23.48
N GLU A 444 22.42 -48.39 -23.75
CA GLU A 444 22.97 -48.87 -25.03
C GLU A 444 22.06 -49.91 -25.68
N LYS A 445 21.74 -49.69 -26.97
CA LYS A 445 20.94 -50.50 -27.90
C LYS A 445 19.51 -50.03 -28.13
N SER A 446 19.37 -49.00 -28.97
CA SER A 446 18.41 -49.05 -30.08
C SER A 446 18.81 -48.07 -31.19
N SER A 447 18.86 -48.63 -32.40
CA SER A 447 18.91 -48.00 -33.72
C SER A 447 17.84 -46.90 -33.81
N THR A 448 18.10 -45.68 -34.26
CA THR A 448 18.26 -45.31 -35.67
C THR A 448 18.73 -43.84 -35.71
N SER A 449 20.03 -43.58 -35.68
CA SER A 449 20.58 -42.23 -35.87
C SER A 449 21.66 -42.32 -36.93
N ASN A 450 21.48 -41.59 -38.03
CA ASN A 450 22.37 -41.62 -39.18
C ASN A 450 23.83 -41.40 -38.70
N PRO A 451 24.72 -42.40 -38.78
CA PRO A 451 26.06 -42.33 -38.18
C PRO A 451 26.88 -41.16 -38.74
N GLU A 452 26.60 -40.78 -39.98
CA GLU A 452 27.17 -39.62 -40.65
C GLU A 452 26.73 -38.29 -40.00
N LEU A 453 25.44 -38.12 -39.67
CA LEU A 453 24.94 -36.92 -38.96
C LEU A 453 25.56 -36.80 -37.57
N ARG A 454 25.72 -37.92 -36.86
CA ARG A 454 26.37 -37.93 -35.54
C ARG A 454 27.86 -37.56 -35.63
N SER A 455 28.56 -38.04 -36.66
CA SER A 455 29.97 -37.67 -36.89
C SER A 455 30.12 -36.18 -37.18
N ARG A 456 29.28 -35.62 -38.07
CA ARG A 456 29.29 -34.19 -38.40
C ARG A 456 28.90 -33.30 -37.22
N PHE A 457 27.95 -33.72 -36.39
CA PHE A 457 27.64 -33.03 -35.14
C PHE A 457 28.84 -32.93 -34.21
N LEU A 458 29.58 -34.03 -34.03
CA LEU A 458 30.78 -34.08 -33.20
C LEU A 458 31.89 -33.18 -33.76
N GLU A 459 32.06 -33.13 -35.08
CA GLU A 459 33.02 -32.23 -35.75
C GLU A 459 32.67 -30.75 -35.49
N ILE A 460 31.41 -30.36 -35.69
CA ILE A 460 30.94 -28.98 -35.46
C ILE A 460 31.10 -28.59 -33.99
N LYS A 461 30.74 -29.49 -33.07
CA LYS A 461 30.91 -29.29 -31.63
C LYS A 461 32.38 -29.10 -31.27
N HIS A 462 33.27 -29.97 -31.76
CA HIS A 462 34.70 -29.87 -31.50
C HIS A 462 35.29 -28.57 -32.06
N LYS A 463 34.91 -28.17 -33.28
CA LYS A 463 35.28 -26.90 -33.90
C LYS A 463 34.85 -25.69 -33.06
N ALA A 464 33.62 -25.70 -32.53
CA ALA A 464 33.10 -24.66 -31.65
C ALA A 464 33.85 -24.60 -30.31
N GLN A 465 34.14 -25.75 -29.70
CA GLN A 465 34.91 -25.86 -28.45
C GLN A 465 36.33 -25.32 -28.61
N GLN A 466 37.03 -25.69 -29.69
CA GLN A 466 38.36 -25.17 -29.99
C GLN A 466 38.36 -23.66 -30.17
N ARG A 467 37.38 -23.11 -30.91
CA ARG A 467 37.30 -21.67 -31.11
C ARG A 467 36.95 -20.93 -29.82
N PHE A 468 36.00 -21.45 -29.05
CA PHE A 468 35.61 -20.88 -27.76
C PHE A 468 36.80 -20.78 -26.82
N ARG A 469 37.60 -21.85 -26.75
CA ARG A 469 38.85 -21.86 -26.02
C ARG A 469 39.83 -20.79 -26.51
N SER A 470 40.13 -20.71 -27.81
CA SER A 470 41.08 -19.72 -28.32
C SER A 470 40.65 -18.28 -28.03
N VAL A 471 39.36 -17.97 -28.21
CA VAL A 471 38.83 -16.63 -27.93
C VAL A 471 38.87 -16.32 -26.43
N LEU A 472 38.62 -17.31 -25.58
CA LEU A 472 38.70 -17.16 -24.13
C LEU A 472 40.15 -16.96 -23.65
N GLU A 473 41.11 -17.72 -24.18
CA GLU A 473 42.54 -17.54 -23.91
C GLU A 473 43.02 -16.14 -24.31
N GLU A 474 42.53 -15.61 -25.44
CA GLU A 474 42.85 -14.26 -25.92
C GLU A 474 42.21 -13.16 -25.06
N GLN A 475 40.90 -13.22 -24.81
CA GLN A 475 40.17 -12.18 -24.09
C GLN A 475 40.47 -12.14 -22.59
N MET A 476 40.75 -13.30 -21.99
CA MET A 476 41.03 -13.41 -20.56
C MET A 476 42.53 -13.52 -20.26
N HIS A 477 43.41 -13.60 -21.27
CA HIS A 477 44.86 -13.83 -21.07
C HIS A 477 45.16 -15.04 -20.15
N ILE A 478 44.43 -16.13 -20.35
CA ILE A 478 44.58 -17.39 -19.60
C ILE A 478 45.21 -18.45 -20.51
N HIS A 479 45.99 -19.36 -19.94
CA HIS A 479 46.50 -20.55 -20.64
C HIS A 479 45.71 -21.81 -20.24
N VAL A 480 44.74 -22.22 -21.05
CA VAL A 480 43.85 -23.36 -20.75
C VAL A 480 44.58 -24.71 -20.94
N VAL A 481 45.56 -24.77 -21.83
CA VAL A 481 46.35 -25.97 -22.17
C VAL A 481 46.94 -26.68 -20.94
N GLN A 482 47.22 -25.94 -19.87
CA GLN A 482 47.91 -26.45 -18.69
C GLN A 482 46.95 -27.01 -17.62
N ASN A 483 45.62 -26.89 -17.79
CA ASN A 483 44.63 -27.34 -16.81
C ASN A 483 43.51 -28.19 -17.44
N SER A 484 43.60 -29.52 -17.26
CA SER A 484 42.62 -30.48 -17.79
C SER A 484 41.21 -30.34 -17.20
N SER A 485 41.09 -29.79 -15.98
CA SER A 485 39.80 -29.52 -15.33
C SER A 485 39.11 -28.31 -15.96
N LEU A 486 39.86 -27.26 -16.30
CA LEU A 486 39.35 -26.09 -17.01
C LEU A 486 38.83 -26.46 -18.41
N GLU A 487 39.56 -27.32 -19.14
CA GLU A 487 39.12 -27.84 -20.44
C GLU A 487 37.77 -28.59 -20.33
N LYS A 488 37.61 -29.38 -19.27
CA LYS A 488 36.35 -30.09 -18.99
C LYS A 488 35.21 -29.11 -18.67
N CYS A 489 35.46 -28.06 -17.90
CA CYS A 489 34.48 -27.01 -17.61
C CYS A 489 34.03 -26.28 -18.88
N LEU A 490 34.97 -25.93 -19.77
CA LEU A 490 34.65 -25.30 -21.06
C LEU A 490 33.80 -26.21 -21.94
N THR A 491 34.19 -27.48 -22.07
CA THR A 491 33.46 -28.50 -22.82
C THR A 491 32.02 -28.64 -22.31
N ASN A 492 31.86 -28.76 -20.99
CA ASN A 492 30.55 -28.86 -20.34
C ASN A 492 29.70 -27.60 -20.52
N PHE A 493 30.31 -26.40 -20.49
CA PHE A 493 29.60 -25.15 -20.70
C PHE A 493 29.05 -25.04 -22.12
N VAL A 494 29.86 -25.38 -23.14
CA VAL A 494 29.42 -25.43 -24.54
C VAL A 494 28.26 -26.42 -24.72
N ASP A 495 28.34 -27.59 -24.07
CA ASP A 495 27.29 -28.61 -24.14
C ASP A 495 25.97 -28.14 -23.52
N LYS A 496 26.02 -27.57 -22.31
CA LYS A 496 24.85 -26.98 -21.67
C LYS A 496 24.26 -25.84 -22.51
N TRP A 497 25.12 -24.98 -23.05
CA TRP A 497 24.68 -23.86 -23.87
C TRP A 497 23.97 -24.32 -25.15
N LEU A 498 24.53 -25.32 -25.85
CA LEU A 498 23.94 -25.93 -27.04
C LEU A 498 22.55 -26.52 -26.79
N GLN A 499 22.35 -27.16 -25.64
CA GLN A 499 21.07 -27.72 -25.20
C GLN A 499 20.03 -26.65 -24.83
N GLN A 500 20.46 -25.50 -24.32
CA GLN A 500 19.56 -24.47 -23.79
C GLN A 500 19.21 -23.41 -24.84
N ASN A 501 20.04 -23.22 -25.87
CA ASN A 501 19.96 -22.10 -26.81
C ASN A 501 19.65 -22.54 -28.25
N HIS A 502 18.78 -23.55 -28.42
CA HIS A 502 18.33 -24.05 -29.73
C HIS A 502 17.77 -22.93 -30.63
N ALA A 503 17.05 -21.97 -30.05
CA ALA A 503 16.44 -20.85 -30.77
C ALA A 503 17.46 -19.97 -31.52
N THR A 504 18.70 -19.90 -31.04
CA THR A 504 19.77 -19.09 -31.63
C THR A 504 20.32 -19.68 -32.92
N LEU A 505 20.17 -21.00 -33.11
CA LEU A 505 20.53 -21.70 -34.35
C LEU A 505 19.60 -21.33 -35.52
N TYR A 506 18.37 -20.90 -35.22
CA TYR A 506 17.38 -20.46 -36.21
C TYR A 506 17.57 -19.01 -36.67
N LYS A 507 18.44 -18.23 -36.01
CA LYS A 507 18.74 -16.86 -36.44
C LYS A 507 19.60 -16.90 -37.72
N GLN A 508 18.98 -16.62 -38.87
CA GLN A 508 19.70 -16.44 -40.12
C GLN A 508 20.53 -15.15 -40.07
N LYS A 509 21.72 -15.19 -40.69
CA LYS A 509 22.57 -14.02 -40.93
C LYS A 509 21.76 -13.09 -41.85
N ARG A 510 21.34 -11.92 -41.34
CA ARG A 510 20.78 -10.86 -42.20
C ARG A 510 21.89 -10.21 -43.01
#